data_AF-A0A809QAY2-F1
#
_entry.id   AF-A0A809QAY2-F1
#
_cell.length_a   1.000
_cell.length_b   1.000
_cell.length_c   1.000
_cell.angle_alpha   90.00
_cell.angle_beta   90.00
_cell.angle_gamma   90.00
#
_symmetry.space_group_name_H-M   'P 1'
#
loop_
_entity.id
_entity.type
_entity.pdbx_description
1 polymer ?
#
loop_
_entity_poly.entity_id
_entity_poly.type
_entity_poly.pdbx_seq_one_letter_code
_entity_poly.pdbx_strand_id
1 'polypeptide(L)'
;MLWGGFLAARTSHHDRTITLAFSFAGIFSLILASGGVNASIAILLMGAIGFGSGVAGPSRDLMIRAAAPKNATGRVYGIVYSGLDSGLAVAPLIFGAIMDAHHPSWVFICVGFFQVLAILTAVNVGSRTRALAV
;
A
#
# COMPACT_ATOMS: atom_id res chain seq x y z
N MET A 1 11.64 2.21 3.86
CA MET A 1 11.48 3.59 4.40
C MET A 1 12.60 4.54 3.99
N LEU A 2 13.89 4.25 4.23
CA LEU A 2 15.00 5.15 3.81
C LEU A 2 15.04 5.43 2.30
N TRP A 3 14.98 4.39 1.47
CA TRP A 3 14.93 4.54 0.00
C TRP A 3 13.65 5.20 -0.50
N GLY A 4 12.51 4.89 0.12
CA GLY A 4 11.22 5.51 -0.19
C GLY A 4 11.19 7.01 0.12
N GLY A 5 11.75 7.41 1.27
CA GLY A 5 11.86 8.81 1.65
C GLY A 5 12.75 9.61 0.72
N PHE A 6 13.87 9.04 0.26
CA PHE A 6 14.75 9.68 -0.71
C PHE A 6 14.11 9.82 -2.10
N LEU A 7 13.40 8.78 -2.56
CA LEU A 7 12.69 8.80 -3.84
C LEU A 7 11.48 9.74 -3.82
N ALA A 8 10.75 9.77 -2.70
CA ALA A 8 9.64 10.69 -2.47
C ALA A 8 10.11 12.15 -2.39
N ALA A 9 11.26 12.43 -1.79
CA ALA A 9 11.84 13.77 -1.74
C ALA A 9 12.30 14.30 -3.12
N ARG A 10 12.60 13.40 -4.07
CA ARG A 10 13.04 13.75 -5.44
C ARG A 10 11.91 13.78 -6.46
N THR A 11 10.73 13.24 -6.16
CA THR A 11 9.66 13.03 -7.14
C THR A 11 8.48 13.97 -6.90
N SER A 12 8.12 14.75 -7.92
CA SER A 12 6.92 15.61 -7.89
C SER A 12 5.61 14.82 -8.05
N HIS A 13 5.66 13.66 -8.71
CA HIS A 13 4.49 12.82 -9.07
C HIS A 13 4.27 11.66 -8.09
N HIS A 14 3.84 11.97 -6.87
CA HIS A 14 3.64 11.02 -5.77
C HIS A 14 2.72 9.83 -6.12
N ASP A 15 1.63 10.09 -6.85
CA ASP A 15 0.69 9.09 -7.35
C ASP A 15 1.39 7.98 -8.17
N ARG A 16 2.27 8.38 -9.11
CA ARG A 16 2.95 7.42 -9.99
C ARG A 16 3.90 6.50 -9.23
N THR A 17 4.59 7.04 -8.20
CA THR A 17 5.45 6.24 -7.32
C THR A 17 4.65 5.23 -6.51
N ILE A 18 3.51 5.65 -5.95
CA ILE A 18 2.61 4.77 -5.20
C ILE A 18 2.07 3.66 -6.12
N THR A 19 1.58 4.04 -7.29
CA THR A 19 1.02 3.11 -8.28
C THR A 19 2.04 2.05 -8.71
N LEU A 20 3.29 2.45 -9.01
CA LEU A 20 4.35 1.51 -9.39
C LEU A 20 4.75 0.58 -8.23
N ALA A 21 4.97 1.14 -7.04
CA ALA A 21 5.38 0.38 -5.86
C ALA A 21 4.30 -0.62 -5.42
N PHE A 22 3.04 -0.20 -5.46
CA PHE A 22 1.92 -1.07 -5.12
C PHE A 22 1.64 -2.10 -6.21
N SER A 23 1.75 -1.76 -7.50
CA SER A 23 1.60 -2.74 -8.58
C SER A 23 2.66 -3.84 -8.48
N PHE A 24 3.92 -3.46 -8.22
CA PHE A 24 5.02 -4.41 -8.01
C PHE A 24 4.73 -5.38 -6.85
N ALA A 25 4.34 -4.84 -5.69
CA ALA A 25 3.98 -5.66 -4.54
C ALA A 25 2.74 -6.53 -4.79
N GLY A 26 1.74 -6.03 -5.52
CA GLY A 26 0.52 -6.78 -5.86
C GLY A 26 0.82 -7.97 -6.79
N ILE A 27 1.61 -7.75 -7.85
CA ILE A 27 2.03 -8.81 -8.78
C ILE A 27 2.78 -9.91 -8.01
N PHE A 28 3.72 -9.53 -7.15
CA PHE A 28 4.50 -10.50 -6.38
C PHE A 28 3.66 -11.26 -5.36
N SER A 29 2.66 -10.62 -4.75
CA SER A 29 1.70 -11.30 -3.90
C SER A 29 0.88 -12.33 -4.69
N LEU A 30 0.43 -12.01 -5.89
CA LEU A 30 -0.32 -12.95 -6.73
C LEU A 30 0.54 -14.12 -7.22
N ILE A 31 1.82 -13.89 -7.51
CA ILE A 31 2.78 -14.96 -7.79
C ILE A 31 2.91 -15.89 -6.58
N LEU A 32 3.00 -15.33 -5.36
CA LEU A 32 3.06 -16.12 -4.14
C LEU A 32 1.77 -16.92 -3.89
N ALA A 33 0.61 -16.32 -4.20
CA ALA A 33 -0.69 -16.97 -4.08
C ALA A 33 -0.82 -18.23 -4.94
N SER A 34 -0.10 -18.31 -6.07
CA SER A 34 -0.12 -19.47 -6.96
C SER A 34 0.39 -20.77 -6.31
N GLY A 35 1.13 -20.68 -5.21
CA GLY A 35 1.61 -21.84 -4.45
C GLY A 35 2.74 -22.65 -5.14
N GLY A 36 3.10 -22.32 -6.38
CA GLY A 36 4.14 -23.02 -7.14
C GLY A 36 5.59 -22.60 -6.81
N VAL A 37 5.79 -21.87 -5.72
CA VAL A 37 7.06 -21.17 -5.43
C VAL A 37 7.82 -21.87 -4.32
N ASN A 38 9.10 -22.18 -4.53
CA ASN A 38 9.97 -22.75 -3.50
C ASN A 38 10.17 -21.77 -2.32
N ALA A 39 10.33 -22.28 -1.10
CA ALA A 39 10.51 -21.52 0.14
C ALA A 39 11.57 -20.41 0.04
N SER A 40 12.72 -20.67 -0.60
CA SER A 40 13.77 -19.65 -0.77
C SER A 40 13.31 -18.47 -1.64
N ILE A 41 12.55 -18.75 -2.70
CA ILE A 41 12.00 -17.73 -3.60
C ILE A 41 10.84 -17.00 -2.89
N ALA A 42 10.06 -17.71 -2.07
CA ALA A 42 8.98 -17.10 -1.31
C ALA A 42 9.48 -16.03 -0.33
N ILE A 43 10.59 -16.29 0.37
CA ILE A 43 11.24 -15.30 1.25
C ILE A 43 11.67 -14.06 0.45
N LEU A 44 12.28 -14.27 -0.72
CA LEU A 44 12.72 -13.17 -1.58
C LEU A 44 11.54 -12.33 -2.07
N LEU A 45 10.44 -12.96 -2.49
CA LEU A 45 9.23 -12.29 -2.92
C LEU A 45 8.57 -11.52 -1.77
N MET A 46 8.47 -12.10 -0.57
CA MET A 46 7.96 -11.39 0.61
C MET A 46 8.82 -10.17 0.96
N GLY A 47 10.15 -10.29 0.86
CA GLY A 47 11.06 -9.16 1.00
C GLY A 47 10.80 -8.06 -0.03
N ALA A 48 10.57 -8.44 -1.29
CA ALA A 48 10.27 -7.50 -2.36
C ALA A 48 8.89 -6.83 -2.21
N ILE A 49 7.87 -7.55 -1.75
CA ILE A 49 6.55 -7.01 -1.38
C ILE A 49 6.71 -5.97 -0.26
N GLY A 50 7.45 -6.33 0.80
CA GLY A 50 7.74 -5.43 1.92
C GLY A 50 8.53 -4.19 1.49
N PHE A 51 9.48 -4.34 0.57
CA PHE A 51 10.22 -3.22 -0.01
C PHE A 51 9.32 -2.27 -0.79
N GLY A 52 8.46 -2.78 -1.68
CA GLY A 52 7.49 -1.98 -2.44
C GLY A 52 6.55 -1.20 -1.52
N SER A 53 5.94 -1.88 -0.54
CA SER A 53 5.07 -1.22 0.45
C SER A 53 5.82 -0.17 1.29
N GLY A 54 7.05 -0.49 1.70
CA GLY A 54 7.90 0.40 2.49
C GLY A 54 8.45 1.61 1.72
N VAL A 55 8.42 1.59 0.38
CA VAL A 55 8.72 2.73 -0.50
C VAL A 55 7.49 3.63 -0.67
N ALA A 56 6.30 3.04 -0.77
CA ALA A 56 5.04 3.77 -0.96
C ALA A 56 4.61 4.60 0.26
N GLY A 57 5.02 4.22 1.48
CA GLY A 57 4.62 4.88 2.73
C GLY A 57 4.85 6.41 2.75
N PRO A 58 6.10 6.89 2.58
CA PRO A 58 6.39 8.33 2.55
C PRO A 58 5.64 9.09 1.45
N SER A 59 5.52 8.50 0.26
CA SER A 59 4.80 9.12 -0.86
C SER A 59 3.31 9.28 -0.57
N ARG A 60 2.67 8.28 0.08
CA ARG A 60 1.28 8.33 0.50
C ARG A 60 1.03 9.46 1.50
N ASP A 61 1.89 9.58 2.50
CA ASP A 61 1.73 10.61 3.53
C ASP A 61 1.91 12.02 2.94
N LEU A 62 2.87 12.22 2.04
CA LEU A 62 3.02 13.49 1.31
C LEU A 62 1.82 13.81 0.41
N MET A 63 1.24 12.80 -0.26
CA MET A 63 0.02 12.97 -1.06
C MET A 63 -1.17 13.39 -0.20
N ILE A 64 -1.35 12.77 0.97
CA ILE A 64 -2.42 13.14 1.93
C ILE A 64 -2.23 14.58 2.40
N ARG A 65 -0.99 14.96 2.74
CA ARG A 65 -0.67 16.34 3.13
C ARG A 65 -0.99 17.34 2.03
N ALA A 66 -0.69 17.01 0.78
CA ALA A 66 -0.98 17.86 -0.37
C ALA A 66 -2.50 17.98 -0.65
N ALA A 67 -3.26 16.92 -0.40
CA ALA A 67 -4.72 16.92 -0.54
C ALA A 67 -5.46 17.58 0.64
N ALA A 68 -4.83 17.69 1.81
CA ALA A 68 -5.45 18.26 3.00
C ALA A 68 -5.59 19.80 2.91
N PRO A 69 -6.74 20.37 3.30
CA PRO A 69 -6.93 21.82 3.34
C PRO A 69 -5.93 22.52 4.27
N LYS A 70 -5.51 23.74 3.90
CA LYS A 70 -4.75 24.63 4.79
C LYS A 70 -5.61 24.85 6.05
N ASN A 71 -5.10 24.46 7.23
CA ASN A 71 -5.75 24.44 8.57
C ASN A 71 -6.53 23.17 8.99
N ALA A 72 -6.67 22.15 8.14
CA ALA A 72 -7.38 20.91 8.50
C ALA A 72 -6.49 19.65 8.47
N THR A 73 -5.18 19.80 8.26
CA THR A 73 -4.22 18.69 8.12
C THR A 73 -4.28 17.71 9.29
N GLY A 74 -4.31 18.19 10.54
CA GLY A 74 -4.40 17.31 11.72
C GLY A 74 -5.67 16.45 11.75
N ARG A 75 -6.81 16.99 11.29
CA ARG A 75 -8.09 16.25 11.24
C ARG A 75 -8.08 15.19 10.13
N VAL A 76 -7.52 15.51 8.97
CA VAL A 76 -7.37 14.56 7.85
C VAL A 76 -6.42 13.42 8.24
N TYR A 77 -5.26 13.73 8.82
CA TYR A 77 -4.32 12.72 9.29
C TYR A 77 -4.91 11.84 10.39
N GLY A 78 -5.68 12.43 11.32
CA GLY A 78 -6.42 11.68 12.33
C GLY A 78 -7.33 10.62 11.71
N ILE A 79 -8.16 11.00 10.73
CA ILE A 79 -9.06 10.05 10.04
C ILE A 79 -8.27 8.95 9.32
N VAL A 80 -7.19 9.30 8.61
CA VAL A 80 -6.39 8.31 7.86
C VAL A 80 -5.69 7.33 8.80
N TYR A 81 -5.06 7.82 9.87
CA TYR A 81 -4.36 6.97 10.83
C TYR A 81 -5.33 6.11 11.65
N SER A 82 -6.50 6.62 12.04
CA SER A 82 -7.54 5.80 12.67
C SER A 82 -8.00 4.66 11.76
N GLY A 83 -8.10 4.90 10.45
CA GLY A 83 -8.36 3.84 9.47
C GLY A 83 -7.23 2.81 9.38
N LEU A 84 -5.97 3.25 9.45
CA LEU A 84 -4.80 2.37 9.45
C LEU A 84 -4.75 1.49 10.70
N ASP A 85 -4.97 2.07 11.89
CA ASP A 85 -5.00 1.35 13.16
C ASP A 85 -6.13 0.32 13.18
N SER A 86 -7.31 0.69 12.69
CA SER A 86 -8.45 -0.23 12.54
C SER A 86 -8.12 -1.37 11.59
N GLY A 87 -7.49 -1.07 10.45
CA GLY A 87 -7.04 -2.09 9.50
C GLY A 87 -6.01 -3.05 10.11
N LEU A 88 -5.04 -2.53 10.86
CA LEU A 88 -4.05 -3.34 11.58
C LEU A 88 -4.67 -4.20 12.69
N ALA A 89 -5.74 -3.73 13.35
CA ALA A 89 -6.45 -4.51 14.35
C ALA A 89 -7.30 -5.63 13.73
N VAL A 90 -7.93 -5.37 12.58
CA VAL A 90 -8.83 -6.33 11.92
C VAL A 90 -8.08 -7.35 11.05
N ALA A 91 -6.95 -6.97 10.44
CA ALA A 91 -6.21 -7.82 9.51
C ALA A 91 -5.77 -9.17 10.10
N PRO A 92 -5.22 -9.26 11.34
CA PRO A 92 -4.84 -10.53 11.95
C PRO A 92 -6.04 -11.46 12.18
N LEU A 93 -7.22 -10.92 12.48
CA LEU A 93 -8.43 -11.73 12.69
C LEU A 93 -8.88 -12.37 11.37
N ILE A 94 -8.89 -11.60 10.28
CA ILE A 94 -9.28 -12.10 8.96
C ILE A 94 -8.23 -13.07 8.42
N PHE A 95 -6.96 -12.67 8.39
CA PHE A 95 -5.90 -13.49 7.82
C PHE A 95 -5.57 -14.70 8.69
N GLY A 96 -5.68 -14.59 10.01
CA GLY A 96 -5.57 -15.71 10.95
C GLY A 96 -6.64 -16.76 10.69
N ALA A 97 -7.91 -16.36 10.60
CA ALA A 97 -9.00 -17.29 10.29
C ALA A 97 -8.83 -18.00 8.93
N ILE A 98 -8.30 -17.30 7.91
CA ILE A 98 -7.98 -17.89 6.61
C ILE A 98 -6.85 -18.92 6.71
N MET A 99 -5.83 -18.63 7.53
CA MET A 99 -4.73 -19.56 7.78
C MET A 99 -5.19 -20.80 8.55
N ASP A 100 -6.05 -20.62 9.55
CA ASP A 100 -6.65 -21.71 10.32
C ASP A 100 -7.53 -22.61 9.43
N ALA A 101 -8.13 -22.05 8.38
CA ALA A 101 -8.88 -22.79 7.35
C ALA A 101 -7.98 -23.51 6.32
N HIS A 102 -6.66 -23.61 6.55
CA HIS A 102 -5.69 -24.24 5.65
C HIS A 102 -5.63 -23.64 4.24
N HIS A 103 -5.97 -22.36 4.08
CA HIS A 103 -5.98 -21.68 2.79
C HIS A 103 -4.96 -20.52 2.72
N PRO A 104 -3.65 -20.77 2.83
CA PRO A 104 -2.63 -19.70 2.87
C PRO A 104 -2.58 -18.87 1.59
N SER A 105 -2.90 -19.45 0.43
CA SER A 105 -2.99 -18.73 -0.85
C SER A 105 -4.00 -17.58 -0.81
N TRP A 106 -5.09 -17.72 -0.07
CA TRP A 106 -6.13 -16.69 0.04
C TRP A 106 -5.63 -15.42 0.74
N VAL A 107 -4.67 -15.54 1.67
CA VAL A 107 -4.03 -14.38 2.31
C VAL A 107 -3.39 -13.50 1.23
N PHE A 108 -2.62 -14.11 0.33
CA PHE A 108 -1.91 -13.38 -0.72
C PHE A 108 -2.83 -12.84 -1.82
N ILE A 109 -3.97 -13.49 -2.07
CA ILE A 109 -5.03 -12.95 -2.94
C ILE A 109 -5.62 -11.69 -2.31
N CYS A 110 -5.98 -11.74 -1.03
CA CYS A 110 -6.53 -10.58 -0.31
C CYS A 110 -5.53 -9.42 -0.29
N VAL A 111 -4.24 -9.69 -0.05
CA VAL A 111 -3.18 -8.67 -0.12
C VAL A 111 -3.13 -8.04 -1.50
N GLY A 112 -3.11 -8.84 -2.57
CA GLY A 112 -3.15 -8.33 -3.95
C GLY A 112 -4.40 -7.46 -4.22
N PHE A 113 -5.56 -7.90 -3.75
CA PHE A 113 -6.81 -7.16 -3.88
C PHE A 113 -6.78 -5.81 -3.16
N PHE A 114 -6.35 -5.77 -1.89
CA PHE A 114 -6.20 -4.51 -1.15
C PHE A 114 -5.16 -3.59 -1.78
N GLN A 115 -4.13 -4.15 -2.39
CA GLN A 115 -3.12 -3.39 -3.10
C GLN A 115 -3.69 -2.68 -4.34
N VAL A 116 -4.56 -3.34 -5.09
CA VAL A 116 -5.28 -2.74 -6.22
C VAL A 116 -6.22 -1.64 -5.74
N LEU A 117 -6.97 -1.87 -4.65
CA LEU A 117 -7.80 -0.83 -4.04
C LEU A 117 -6.96 0.38 -3.60
N ALA A 118 -5.79 0.15 -3.01
CA ALA A 118 -4.88 1.22 -2.61
C ALA A 118 -4.39 2.04 -3.82
N ILE A 119 -4.10 1.40 -4.95
CA ILE A 119 -3.76 2.09 -6.20
C ILE A 119 -4.94 2.95 -6.68
N LEU A 120 -6.15 2.39 -6.74
CA LEU A 120 -7.35 3.12 -7.18
C LEU A 120 -7.60 4.35 -6.31
N THR A 121 -7.45 4.23 -4.99
CA THR A 121 -7.58 5.38 -4.09
C THR A 121 -6.48 6.42 -4.30
N ALA A 122 -5.23 6.01 -4.47
CA ALA A 122 -4.11 6.92 -4.71
C ALA A 122 -4.28 7.71 -6.01
N VAL A 123 -4.67 7.05 -7.11
CA VAL A 123 -4.92 7.68 -8.41
C VAL A 123 -6.10 8.65 -8.34
N ASN A 124 -7.20 8.28 -7.66
CA ASN A 124 -8.36 9.15 -7.50
C ASN A 124 -8.04 10.40 -6.64
N VAL A 125 -7.26 10.25 -5.56
CA VAL A 125 -6.84 11.38 -4.73
C VAL A 125 -5.84 12.27 -5.48
N GLY A 126 -4.86 11.68 -6.17
CA GLY A 126 -3.87 12.40 -6.96
C GLY A 126 -4.49 13.19 -8.11
N SER A 127 -5.42 12.59 -8.86
CA SER A 127 -6.14 13.25 -9.96
C SER A 127 -7.03 14.40 -9.47
N ARG A 128 -7.79 14.23 -8.38
CA ARG A 128 -8.60 15.30 -7.79
C ARG A 128 -7.75 16.46 -7.27
N THR A 129 -6.62 16.17 -6.64
CA THR A 129 -5.69 17.20 -6.14
C THR A 129 -5.10 18.00 -7.31
N ARG A 130 -4.78 17.34 -8.44
CA ARG A 130 -4.30 18.02 -9.66
C ARG A 130 -5.40 18.86 -10.33
N ALA A 131 -6.64 18.37 -10.35
CA ALA A 131 -7.77 19.08 -10.94
C ALA A 131 -8.14 20.37 -10.18
N LEU A 132 -7.89 20.43 -8.87
CA LEU A 132 -8.10 21.64 -8.05
C LEU A 132 -6.95 22.66 -8.16
N ALA A 133 -5.83 22.28 -8.79
CA ALA A 133 -4.65 23.14 -8.94
C ALA A 133 -4.56 23.83 -10.32
N VAL A 134 -5.47 23.51 -11.25
CA VAL A 134 -5.67 24.16 -12.56
C VAL A 134 -6.83 25.13 -12.45
#